data_AF-A0A3B8K0U4-F1
#
_entry.id   AF-A0A3B8K0U4-F1
#
_cell.length_a   1.000
_cell.length_b   1.000
_cell.length_c   1.000
_cell.angle_alpha   90.00
_cell.angle_beta   90.00
_cell.angle_gamma   90.00
#
_symmetry.space_group_name_H-M   'P 1'
#
loop_
_entity.id
_entity.type
_entity.pdbx_description
1 polymer ?
#
loop_
_entity_poly.entity_id
_entity_poly.type
_entity_poly.pdbx_seq_one_letter_code
_entity_poly.pdbx_strand_id
1 'polypeptide(L)' 'MSTDPFEGIRACVFDAYGTLFDVHSAVGRHADRLPDASAVSLLWRTKQLEYTWLRSLMGRYV' A
#
# COMPACT_ATOMS: atom_id res chain seq x y z
N MET A 1 -31.84 21.05 8.60
CA MET A 1 -31.09 19.86 9.05
C MET A 1 -29.70 19.97 8.47
N SER A 2 -28.67 20.03 9.31
CA SER A 2 -27.27 20.04 8.89
C SER A 2 -26.98 18.72 8.16
N THR A 3 -26.49 18.80 6.92
CA THR A 3 -26.08 17.64 6.13
C THR A 3 -24.56 17.69 5.92
N ASP A 4 -23.82 17.98 6.98
CA ASP A 4 -22.37 17.85 6.95
C ASP A 4 -21.98 16.45 7.44
N PRO A 5 -21.45 15.56 6.57
CA PRO A 5 -21.07 14.20 6.94
C PRO A 5 -19.92 14.14 7.96
N PHE A 6 -19.27 15.28 8.26
CA PHE A 6 -18.14 15.36 9.17
C PHE A 6 -18.45 16.10 10.48
N GLU A 7 -19.73 16.38 10.79
CA GLU A 7 -20.11 17.02 12.05
C GLU A 7 -19.63 16.20 13.26
N GLY A 8 -18.78 16.82 14.09
CA GLY A 8 -18.18 16.17 15.27
C GLY A 8 -16.93 15.32 15.01
N ILE A 9 -16.50 15.14 13.76
CA ILE A 9 -15.24 14.46 13.43
C ILE A 9 -14.07 15.44 13.57
N ARG A 10 -13.08 15.08 14.40
CA ARG A 10 -11.91 15.93 14.69
C ARG A 10 -10.67 15.57 13.88
N ALA A 11 -10.60 14.36 13.32
CA ALA A 11 -9.48 13.91 12.50
C ALA A 11 -9.92 12.79 11.54
N CYS A 12 -9.34 12.80 10.35
CA CYS A 12 -9.42 11.71 9.38
C CYS A 12 -8.00 11.15 9.18
N VAL A 13 -7.82 9.87 9.49
CA VAL A 13 -6.51 9.19 9.36
C VAL A 13 -6.60 8.22 8.20
N PHE A 14 -5.61 8.29 7.32
CA PHE A 14 -5.53 7.47 6.12
C PHE A 14 -4.29 6.60 6.19
N ASP A 15 -4.42 5.36 5.74
CA ASP A 15 -3.24 4.55 5.41
C ASP A 15 -2.48 5.20 4.23
N ALA A 16 -1.20 4.89 4.10
CA ALA A 16 -0.36 5.45 3.05
C ALA A 16 -0.45 4.62 1.76
N TYR A 17 0.02 3.37 1.80
CA TYR A 17 0.30 2.57 0.61
C TYR A 17 -0.94 1.85 0.09
N GLY A 18 -1.47 2.31 -1.05
CA GLY A 18 -2.73 1.83 -1.64
C GLY A 18 -3.94 2.68 -1.26
N THR A 19 -3.74 3.73 -0.46
CA THR A 19 -4.78 4.71 -0.11
C THR A 19 -4.39 6.10 -0.61
N LEU A 20 -3.28 6.66 -0.11
CA LEU A 20 -2.75 7.95 -0.59
C LEU A 20 -1.72 7.79 -1.71
N PHE A 21 -0.95 6.70 -1.69
CA PHE A 21 0.09 6.42 -2.68
C PHE A 21 -0.23 5.19 -3.52
N ASP A 22 -0.02 5.29 -4.84
CA ASP A 22 -0.12 4.15 -5.75
C ASP A 22 1.09 3.21 -5.59
N VAL A 23 0.80 1.96 -5.23
CA VAL A 23 1.79 0.91 -4.99
C VAL A 23 2.46 0.42 -6.27
N HIS A 24 1.88 0.68 -7.44
CA HIS A 24 2.40 0.21 -8.72
C HIS A 24 3.37 1.20 -9.38
N SER A 25 3.37 2.45 -8.93
CA SER A 25 4.18 3.55 -9.48
C SER A 25 5.68 3.26 -9.54
N ALA A 26 6.23 2.54 -8.54
CA ALA A 26 7.64 2.19 -8.51
C ALA A 26 8.04 1.24 -9.65
N VAL A 27 7.21 0.23 -9.93
CA VAL A 27 7.42 -0.70 -11.04
C VAL A 27 7.09 -0.04 -12.37
N GLY A 28 6.04 0.78 -12.42
CA GLY A 28 5.67 1.56 -13.61
C GLY A 28 6.82 2.42 -14.13
N ARG A 29 7.59 3.06 -13.23
CA ARG A 29 8.79 3.85 -13.61
C ARG A 29 9.86 3.05 -14.35
N HIS A 30 9.90 1.73 -14.16
CA HIS A 30 10.93 0.85 -14.72
C HIS A 30 10.33 -0.26 -15.59
N ALA A 31 9.09 -0.09 -16.07
CA ALA A 31 8.38 -1.11 -16.81
C ALA A 31 9.15 -1.59 -18.05
N ASP A 32 9.78 -0.67 -18.78
CA ASP A 32 10.58 -0.96 -19.98
C ASP A 32 11.80 -1.86 -19.73
N ARG A 33 12.21 -2.00 -18.46
CA ARG A 33 13.35 -2.83 -18.04
C ARG A 33 12.93 -4.21 -17.54
N LEU A 34 11.62 -4.51 -17.54
CA LEU A 34 11.06 -5.71 -16.97
C LEU A 34 10.34 -6.53 -18.06
N PRO A 35 10.56 -7.85 -18.14
CA PRO A 35 9.85 -8.71 -19.09
C PRO A 35 8.33 -8.71 -18.88
N ASP A 36 7.89 -8.68 -17.61
CA ASP A 36 6.48 -8.53 -17.22
C ASP A 36 6.37 -7.63 -15.99
N ALA A 37 6.26 -6.32 -16.24
CA ALA A 37 6.16 -5.32 -15.18
C ALA A 37 4.89 -5.50 -14.32
N SER A 38 3.78 -5.95 -14.91
CA SER A 38 2.52 -6.12 -14.19
C SER A 38 2.62 -7.26 -13.16
N ALA A 39 3.10 -8.42 -13.60
CA ALA A 39 3.29 -9.57 -12.71
C ALA A 39 4.28 -9.26 -11.58
N VAL A 40 5.39 -8.56 -11.89
CA VAL A 40 6.36 -8.13 -10.89
C VAL A 40 5.74 -7.18 -9.87
N SER A 41 4.95 -6.19 -10.32
CA SER A 41 4.29 -5.22 -9.44
C SER A 41 3.31 -5.90 -8.48
N LEU A 42 2.49 -6.81 -9.00
CA LEU A 42 1.54 -7.57 -8.18
C LEU A 42 2.26 -8.47 -7.17
N LEU A 43 3.25 -9.24 -7.63
CA LEU A 43 3.99 -10.16 -6.77
C LEU A 43 4.73 -9.41 -5.66
N TRP A 44 5.37 -8.30 -5.99
CA TRP A 44 6.10 -7.51 -5.00
C TRP A 44 5.18 -6.96 -3.93
N ARG A 45 4.02 -6.39 -4.28
CA ARG A 45 3.06 -5.88 -3.30
C ARG A 45 2.54 -7.00 -2.39
N THR A 46 2.24 -8.17 -2.94
CA THR A 46 1.81 -9.34 -2.16
C THR A 46 2.89 -9.77 -1.18
N LYS A 47 4.12 -9.97 -1.64
CA LYS A 47 5.23 -10.41 -0.78
C LYS A 47 5.60 -9.37 0.27
N GLN A 48 5.50 -8.09 -0.04
CA GLN A 48 5.70 -7.01 0.92
C GLN A 48 4.76 -7.13 2.13
N LEU A 49 3.46 -7.34 1.89
CA LEU A 49 2.47 -7.48 2.96
C LEU A 49 2.67 -8.80 3.73
N GLU A 50 2.83 -9.91 3.01
CA GLU A 50 3.09 -11.22 3.62
C GLU A 50 4.31 -11.19 4.55
N TYR A 51 5.41 -10.58 4.10
CA TYR A 51 6.63 -10.48 4.90
C TYR A 51 6.43 -9.61 6.13
N THR A 52 5.66 -8.53 6.03
CA THR A 52 5.32 -7.68 7.18
C THR A 52 4.57 -8.49 8.24
N TRP A 53 3.58 -9.29 7.85
CA TRP A 53 2.82 -10.14 8.78
C TRP A 53 3.68 -11.26 9.36
N LEU A 54 4.40 -11.99 8.51
CA LEU A 54 5.26 -13.10 8.92
C LEU A 54 6.34 -12.64 9.89
N ARG A 55 7.02 -11.53 9.60
CA ARG A 55 8.06 -10.98 10.49
C ARG A 55 7.50 -10.51 11.82
N SER A 56 6.32 -9.90 11.81
CA SER A 56 5.62 -9.47 13.03
C SER A 56 5.26 -10.67 13.90
N LEU A 57 4.69 -11.73 13.29
CA LEU A 57 4.34 -12.98 13.98
C LEU A 57 5.56 -13.74 14.51
N MET A 58 6.70 -13.63 13.83
CA MET A 58 7.98 -14.20 14.30
C MET A 58 8.69 -13.34 15.35
N GLY A 59 8.20 -12.13 15.66
CA GLY A 59 8.92 -11.18 16.52
C GLY A 59 10.27 -10.74 15.94
N ARG A 60 10.43 -10.74 14.61
CA ARG A 60 11.68 -10.42 13.90
C ARG A 60 11.53 -9.15 13.07
N TYR A 61 11.65 -8.01 13.73
CA TYR A 61 11.54 -6.69 13.12
C TYR A 61 12.79 -6.33 12.29
N VAL A 62 12.63 -5.43 11.32
CA VAL A 62 13.69 -4.76 10.56
C VAL A 62 13.40 -3.28 10.59
#